data_AF-A0A7S2HR99-F1
#
_entry.id   AF-A0A7S2HR99-F1
#
_cell.length_a   1.000
_cell.length_b   1.000
_cell.length_c   1.000
_cell.angle_alpha   90.00
_cell.angle_beta   90.00
_cell.angle_gamma   90.00
#
_symmetry.space_group_name_H-M   'P 1'
#
loop_
_entity.id
_entity.type
_entity.pdbx_description
1 polymer ?
#
loop_
_entity_poly.entity_id
_entity_poly.type
_entity_poly.pdbx_seq_one_letter_code
_entity_poly.pdbx_strand_id
1 'polypeptide(L)'
;RWSHKECWENISIMFKVQQRAQFKQMQVEERIKLALSTLSKDMKWQVASNVSFAIGKTKVFFKQAPFEALESERIRILNEAATRLQSGWKRYLFRRIFRMIYNTIAFLQAAIRRYLARKKLWDNMAPETRRRSLLFKVHFKDLAPMEPSLSTIKDTGNEEEEEEDGLSDVSEVWAPGGDGEKAESARSSKAALEVMELRNEKEELERQIAEEHAKATASAMAVEKEKKKLSEEMQKMEQHYQAEQAAAKTEHDQEIRRMTVRFNNEKEEEVAKRDQVEKELQVVRRDVDVRKAEFEQQMSLLQLREQEAKSRVDELQREIKRLRDEIAAQAERHAIAISELHAAHVQALAHAADQHEAQRQTYLKQIDEMRESMDEEHSKQQETSRNQEQEHAQRFRSEVQQIRDRETQQRVRHEEELGNLRQKEIDRGRKWQGGLSEGERNER
;
A
#
# COMPACT_ATOMS: atom_id res chain seq x y z
N ARG A 1 -3.60 43.45 3.29
CA ARG A 1 -4.99 43.96 3.10
C ARG A 1 -5.80 42.82 2.50
N TRP A 2 -7.04 42.60 2.94
CA TRP A 2 -7.90 41.53 2.42
C TRP A 2 -9.23 42.11 1.93
N SER A 3 -9.83 41.54 0.88
CA SER A 3 -11.25 41.81 0.61
C SER A 3 -12.11 41.31 1.76
N HIS A 4 -13.34 41.81 1.90
CA HIS A 4 -14.23 41.33 2.97
C HIS A 4 -14.46 39.82 2.91
N LYS A 5 -14.63 39.28 1.69
CA LYS A 5 -14.82 37.83 1.47
C LYS A 5 -13.60 37.03 1.92
N GLU A 6 -12.41 37.38 1.43
CA GLU A 6 -11.16 36.71 1.81
C GLU A 6 -10.89 36.83 3.31
N CYS A 7 -11.16 38.01 3.89
CA CYS A 7 -10.99 38.24 5.31
C CYS A 7 -11.88 37.29 6.11
N TRP A 8 -13.16 37.18 5.74
CA TRP A 8 -14.08 36.27 6.41
C TRP A 8 -13.67 34.81 6.24
N GLU A 9 -13.32 34.37 5.04
CA GLU A 9 -12.88 32.99 4.79
C GLU A 9 -11.67 32.63 5.66
N ASN A 10 -10.66 33.51 5.73
CA ASN A 10 -9.46 33.30 6.51
C ASN A 10 -9.68 33.32 8.03
N ILE A 11 -10.50 34.23 8.56
CA ILE A 11 -10.75 34.29 10.01
C ILE A 11 -11.80 33.27 10.47
N SER A 12 -12.70 32.85 9.59
CA SER A 12 -13.79 31.94 9.95
C SER A 12 -13.27 30.63 10.51
N ILE A 13 -12.10 30.16 10.04
CA ILE A 13 -11.50 28.91 10.50
C ILE A 13 -11.12 28.93 11.99
N MET A 14 -10.90 30.12 12.56
CA MET A 14 -10.51 30.32 13.95
C MET A 14 -11.67 30.15 14.93
N PHE A 15 -12.91 30.27 14.45
CA PHE A 15 -14.09 30.19 15.29
C PHE A 15 -14.67 28.78 15.36
N LYS A 16 -15.33 28.47 16.48
CA LYS A 16 -16.11 27.25 16.64
C LYS A 16 -17.34 27.25 15.73
N VAL A 17 -17.83 26.06 15.38
CA VAL A 17 -18.99 25.89 14.46
C VAL A 17 -20.23 26.69 14.92
N GLN A 18 -20.50 26.70 16.22
CA GLN A 18 -21.63 27.46 16.81
C GLN A 18 -21.50 28.97 16.59
N GLN A 19 -20.31 29.53 16.80
CA GLN A 19 -20.03 30.95 16.56
C GLN A 19 -20.14 31.29 15.07
N ARG A 20 -19.64 30.42 14.17
CA ARG A 20 -19.79 30.62 12.72
C ARG A 20 -21.25 30.69 12.28
N ALA A 21 -22.14 29.91 12.91
CA ALA A 21 -23.56 29.93 12.60
C ALA A 21 -24.21 31.27 13.00
N GLN A 22 -23.84 31.84 14.15
CA GLN A 22 -24.31 33.16 14.59
C GLN A 22 -23.84 34.25 13.61
N PHE A 23 -22.57 34.20 13.20
CA PHE A 23 -22.00 35.15 12.25
C PHE A 23 -22.64 35.09 10.87
N LYS A 24 -23.11 33.92 10.40
CA LYS A 24 -23.72 33.75 9.07
C LYS A 24 -24.98 34.59 8.84
N GLN A 25 -25.69 34.97 9.90
CA GLN A 25 -26.93 35.76 9.80
C GLN A 25 -26.69 37.26 9.68
N MET A 26 -25.47 37.74 9.98
CA MET A 26 -25.13 39.16 9.97
C MET A 26 -24.65 39.62 8.59
N GLN A 27 -24.79 40.94 8.33
CA GLN A 27 -24.17 41.58 7.18
C GLN A 27 -22.66 41.40 7.20
N VAL A 28 -22.02 41.33 6.03
CA VAL A 28 -20.59 40.94 5.91
C VAL A 28 -19.68 41.88 6.69
N GLU A 29 -19.93 43.19 6.64
CA GLU A 29 -19.13 44.19 7.36
C GLU A 29 -19.26 44.06 8.88
N GLU A 30 -20.49 43.96 9.39
CA GLU A 30 -20.78 43.77 10.82
C GLU A 30 -20.21 42.45 11.34
N ARG A 31 -20.31 41.40 10.52
CA ARG A 31 -19.75 40.08 10.79
C ARG A 31 -18.25 40.14 11.00
N ILE A 32 -17.52 40.77 10.08
CA ILE A 32 -16.07 40.91 10.16
C ILE A 32 -15.70 41.79 11.35
N LYS A 33 -16.42 42.89 11.57
CA LYS A 33 -16.18 43.79 12.71
C LYS A 33 -16.33 43.05 14.04
N LEU A 34 -17.40 42.29 14.22
CA LEU A 34 -17.64 41.54 15.46
C LEU A 34 -16.65 40.38 15.63
N ALA A 35 -16.33 39.67 14.55
CA ALA A 35 -15.34 38.60 14.53
C ALA A 35 -13.93 39.10 14.91
N LEU A 36 -13.44 40.16 14.26
CA LEU A 36 -12.13 40.75 14.56
C LEU A 36 -12.08 41.32 15.98
N SER A 37 -13.20 41.87 16.47
CA SER A 37 -13.29 42.35 17.86
C SER A 37 -13.19 41.20 18.87
N THR A 38 -13.79 40.04 18.57
CA THR A 38 -13.67 38.83 19.40
C THR A 38 -12.23 38.30 19.37
N LEU A 39 -11.61 38.16 18.19
CA LEU A 39 -10.23 37.69 18.05
C LEU A 39 -9.22 38.64 18.69
N SER A 40 -9.45 39.95 18.63
CA SER A 40 -8.61 40.94 19.30
C SER A 40 -8.57 40.73 20.81
N LYS A 41 -9.67 40.28 21.42
CA LYS A 41 -9.74 39.97 22.85
C LYS A 41 -9.03 38.66 23.16
N ASP A 42 -9.28 37.63 22.37
CA ASP A 42 -8.74 36.28 22.59
C ASP A 42 -7.22 36.22 22.39
N MET A 43 -6.69 36.90 21.37
CA MET A 43 -5.27 36.91 21.03
C MET A 43 -4.44 37.94 21.81
N LYS A 44 -5.09 38.76 22.66
CA LYS A 44 -4.45 39.84 23.43
C LYS A 44 -3.51 40.69 22.58
N TRP A 45 -3.99 41.19 21.43
CA TRP A 45 -3.19 42.13 20.62
C TRP A 45 -2.71 43.27 21.53
N GLN A 46 -1.40 43.52 21.59
CA GLN A 46 -0.86 44.61 22.41
C GLN A 46 -1.26 45.94 21.76
N VAL A 47 -2.45 46.44 22.10
CA VAL A 47 -2.97 47.70 21.56
C VAL A 47 -2.57 48.84 22.49
N ALA A 48 -1.33 49.32 22.35
CA ALA A 48 -0.99 50.65 22.80
C ALA A 48 -1.71 51.66 21.87
N SER A 49 -2.95 51.99 22.26
CA SER A 49 -3.74 53.17 21.86
C SER A 49 -4.07 53.48 20.38
N ASN A 50 -3.63 52.73 19.37
CA ASN A 50 -3.99 53.03 17.97
C ASN A 50 -4.61 51.83 17.23
N VAL A 51 -5.91 51.94 16.91
CA VAL A 51 -6.74 51.05 16.07
C VAL A 51 -5.93 50.01 15.26
N SER A 52 -6.04 48.72 15.60
CA SER A 52 -5.28 47.61 15.00
C SER A 52 -5.69 47.28 13.56
N PHE A 53 -6.92 47.63 13.18
CA PHE A 53 -7.47 47.39 11.84
C PHE A 53 -8.53 48.43 11.47
N ALA A 54 -8.63 48.76 10.18
CA ALA A 54 -9.68 49.61 9.63
C ALA A 54 -10.49 48.86 8.58
N ILE A 55 -11.82 48.96 8.63
CA ILE A 55 -12.72 48.35 7.65
C ILE A 55 -13.14 49.45 6.67
N GLY A 56 -12.67 49.37 5.43
CA GLY A 56 -13.14 50.22 4.33
C GLY A 56 -14.31 49.58 3.58
N LYS A 57 -14.84 50.28 2.57
CA LYS A 57 -16.02 49.85 1.78
C LYS A 57 -15.89 48.46 1.13
N THR A 58 -14.69 48.04 0.77
CA THR A 58 -14.46 46.77 0.03
C THR A 58 -13.37 45.90 0.65
N LYS A 59 -12.52 46.47 1.51
CA LYS A 59 -11.30 45.85 2.01
C LYS A 59 -11.08 46.15 3.48
N VAL A 60 -10.45 45.20 4.16
CA VAL A 60 -9.96 45.33 5.53
C VAL A 60 -8.46 45.62 5.51
N PHE A 61 -8.07 46.65 6.24
CA PHE A 61 -6.70 47.14 6.37
C PHE A 61 -6.20 46.77 7.76
N PHE A 62 -5.14 45.97 7.82
CA PHE A 62 -4.49 45.58 9.07
C PHE A 62 -3.16 46.32 9.19
N LYS A 63 -2.78 46.66 10.43
CA LYS A 63 -1.38 46.92 10.75
C LYS A 63 -0.60 45.61 10.69
N GLN A 64 0.72 45.70 10.56
CA GLN A 64 1.59 44.54 10.40
C GLN A 64 1.48 43.56 11.58
N ALA A 65 1.65 44.02 12.82
CA ALA A 65 1.61 43.17 14.01
C ALA A 65 0.31 42.34 14.17
N PRO A 66 -0.91 42.93 14.11
CA PRO A 66 -2.14 42.12 14.21
C PRO A 66 -2.36 41.22 12.99
N PHE A 67 -1.84 41.57 11.81
CA PHE A 67 -1.89 40.70 10.63
C PHE A 67 -1.03 39.45 10.83
N GLU A 68 0.21 39.61 11.29
CA GLU A 68 1.12 38.48 11.60
C GLU A 68 0.56 37.59 12.72
N ALA A 69 -0.07 38.19 13.74
CA ALA A 69 -0.75 37.44 14.80
C ALA A 69 -1.93 36.60 14.27
N LEU A 70 -2.75 37.17 13.37
CA LEU A 70 -3.84 36.43 12.72
C LEU A 70 -3.29 35.29 11.84
N GLU A 71 -2.28 35.56 11.02
CA GLU A 71 -1.76 34.54 10.11
C GLU A 71 -1.06 33.39 10.85
N SER A 72 -0.31 33.70 11.91
CA SER A 72 0.33 32.68 12.75
C SER A 72 -0.70 31.76 13.41
N GLU A 73 -1.79 32.32 13.96
CA GLU A 73 -2.86 31.51 14.55
C GLU A 73 -3.63 30.69 13.50
N ARG A 74 -3.84 31.26 12.31
CA ARG A 74 -4.44 30.57 11.15
C ARG A 74 -3.61 29.33 10.79
N ILE A 75 -2.31 29.51 10.61
CA ILE A 75 -1.36 28.43 10.30
C ILE A 75 -1.34 27.39 11.42
N ARG A 76 -1.35 27.81 12.69
CA ARG A 76 -1.40 26.91 13.84
C ARG A 76 -2.61 25.98 13.79
N ILE A 77 -3.81 26.53 13.56
CA ILE A 77 -5.06 25.76 13.47
C ILE A 77 -5.05 24.81 12.27
N LEU A 78 -4.56 25.25 11.11
CA LEU A 78 -4.46 24.40 9.92
C LEU A 78 -3.49 23.24 10.15
N ASN A 79 -2.33 23.50 10.77
CA ASN A 79 -1.36 22.46 11.11
C ASN A 79 -1.91 21.46 12.14
N GLU A 80 -2.65 21.93 13.14
CA GLU A 80 -3.33 21.07 14.10
C GLU A 80 -4.37 20.16 13.41
N ALA A 81 -5.19 20.73 12.53
CA ALA A 81 -6.18 19.98 11.76
C ALA A 81 -5.51 18.94 10.83
N ALA A 82 -4.46 19.32 10.13
CA ALA A 82 -3.67 18.42 9.28
C ALA A 82 -3.08 17.27 10.10
N THR A 83 -2.53 17.55 11.29
CA THR A 83 -1.96 16.54 12.20
C THR A 83 -3.02 15.54 12.67
N ARG A 84 -4.23 16.01 13.00
CA ARG A 84 -5.36 15.14 13.37
C ARG A 84 -5.79 14.25 12.19
N LEU A 85 -5.87 14.80 10.99
CA LEU A 85 -6.21 14.04 9.79
C LEU A 85 -5.14 12.97 9.49
N GLN A 86 -3.87 13.36 9.52
CA GLN A 86 -2.74 12.47 9.26
C GLN A 86 -2.63 11.34 10.29
N SER A 87 -2.80 11.65 11.58
CA SER A 87 -2.78 10.64 12.65
C SER A 87 -3.96 9.66 12.53
N GLY A 88 -5.16 10.16 12.19
CA GLY A 88 -6.32 9.33 11.89
C GLY A 88 -6.08 8.37 10.72
N TRP A 89 -5.52 8.89 9.62
CA TRP A 89 -5.15 8.09 8.44
C TRP A 89 -4.11 7.03 8.76
N LYS A 90 -3.02 7.40 9.44
CA LYS A 90 -1.98 6.44 9.88
C LYS A 90 -2.57 5.33 10.75
N ARG A 91 -3.44 5.68 11.71
CA ARG A 91 -4.13 4.70 12.56
C ARG A 91 -5.00 3.75 11.76
N TYR A 92 -5.78 4.26 10.79
CA TYR A 92 -6.59 3.44 9.89
C TYR A 92 -5.72 2.45 9.11
N LEU A 93 -4.62 2.94 8.50
CA LEU A 93 -3.69 2.14 7.73
C LEU A 93 -3.07 1.02 8.57
N PHE A 94 -2.55 1.34 9.76
CA PHE A 94 -1.97 0.35 10.66
C PHE A 94 -2.99 -0.71 11.10
N ARG A 95 -4.23 -0.31 11.42
CA ARG A 95 -5.30 -1.26 11.77
C ARG A 95 -5.63 -2.21 10.62
N ARG A 96 -5.65 -1.69 9.39
CA ARG A 96 -5.91 -2.49 8.19
C ARG A 96 -4.79 -3.52 7.97
N ILE A 97 -3.53 -3.11 8.05
CA ILE A 97 -2.36 -3.99 7.92
C ILE A 97 -2.37 -5.05 9.03
N PHE A 98 -2.59 -4.64 10.29
CA PHE A 98 -2.65 -5.55 11.42
C PHE A 98 -3.72 -6.63 11.25
N ARG A 99 -4.94 -6.25 10.84
CA ARG A 99 -6.03 -7.21 10.58
C ARG A 99 -5.67 -8.20 9.47
N MET A 100 -5.03 -7.73 8.40
CA MET A 100 -4.56 -8.58 7.31
C MET A 100 -3.57 -9.63 7.83
N ILE A 101 -2.53 -9.20 8.55
CA ILE A 101 -1.52 -10.10 9.13
C ILE A 101 -2.18 -11.08 10.10
N TYR A 102 -3.04 -10.61 11.00
CA TYR A 102 -3.74 -11.43 11.97
C TYR A 102 -4.57 -12.53 11.29
N ASN A 103 -5.36 -12.18 10.27
CA ASN A 103 -6.17 -13.14 9.52
C ASN A 103 -5.31 -14.16 8.79
N THR A 104 -4.19 -13.74 8.19
CA THR A 104 -3.24 -14.65 7.54
C THR A 104 -2.63 -15.64 8.54
N ILE A 105 -2.21 -15.16 9.72
CA ILE A 105 -1.68 -16.02 10.79
C ILE A 105 -2.75 -17.00 11.27
N ALA A 106 -3.97 -16.53 11.53
CA ALA A 106 -5.07 -17.38 11.97
C ALA A 106 -5.39 -18.47 10.93
N PHE A 107 -5.39 -18.13 9.63
CA PHE A 107 -5.56 -19.08 8.54
C PHE A 107 -4.46 -20.14 8.52
N LEU A 108 -3.18 -19.71 8.61
CA LEU A 108 -2.04 -20.64 8.66
C LEU A 108 -2.11 -21.56 9.88
N GLN A 109 -2.42 -21.02 11.06
CA GLN A 109 -2.60 -21.82 12.27
C GLN A 109 -3.72 -22.85 12.12
N ALA A 110 -4.86 -22.46 11.53
CA ALA A 110 -5.96 -23.39 11.24
C ALA A 110 -5.53 -24.49 10.26
N ALA A 111 -4.79 -24.14 9.20
CA ALA A 111 -4.26 -25.09 8.23
C ALA A 111 -3.29 -26.09 8.89
N ILE A 112 -2.35 -25.61 9.71
CA ILE A 112 -1.40 -26.45 10.46
C ILE A 112 -2.13 -27.37 11.44
N ARG A 113 -3.07 -26.83 12.23
CA ARG A 113 -3.87 -27.65 13.17
C ARG A 113 -4.64 -28.75 12.43
N ARG A 114 -5.25 -28.43 11.29
CA ARG A 114 -5.95 -29.39 10.43
C ARG A 114 -4.99 -30.46 9.90
N TYR A 115 -3.80 -30.06 9.43
CA TYR A 115 -2.79 -31.01 8.96
C TYR A 115 -2.33 -31.95 10.08
N LEU A 116 -1.98 -31.41 11.26
CA LEU A 116 -1.56 -32.20 12.42
C LEU A 116 -2.65 -33.16 12.88
N ALA A 117 -3.92 -32.73 12.88
CA ALA A 117 -5.05 -33.59 13.20
C ALA A 117 -5.21 -34.75 12.20
N ARG A 118 -5.11 -34.47 10.89
CA ARG A 118 -5.14 -35.52 9.85
C ARG A 118 -3.94 -36.46 9.98
N LYS A 119 -2.75 -35.94 10.27
CA LYS A 119 -1.55 -36.73 10.48
C LYS A 119 -1.70 -37.65 11.68
N LYS A 120 -2.15 -37.15 12.84
CA LYS A 120 -2.41 -37.95 14.03
C LYS A 120 -3.44 -39.05 13.77
N LEU A 121 -4.51 -38.73 13.02
CA LEU A 121 -5.50 -39.72 12.60
C LEU A 121 -4.87 -40.80 11.70
N TRP A 122 -4.04 -40.41 10.74
CA TRP A 122 -3.31 -41.32 9.86
C TRP A 122 -2.35 -42.23 10.63
N ASP A 123 -1.58 -41.66 11.56
CA ASP A 123 -0.63 -42.40 12.40
C ASP A 123 -1.35 -43.42 13.31
N ASN A 124 -2.60 -43.14 13.70
CA ASN A 124 -3.45 -44.05 14.47
C ASN A 124 -4.22 -45.08 13.62
N MET A 125 -4.33 -44.89 12.30
CA MET A 125 -5.01 -45.87 11.42
C MET A 125 -4.16 -47.14 11.28
N ALA A 126 -4.82 -48.30 11.23
CA ALA A 126 -4.16 -49.56 10.91
C ALA A 126 -3.52 -49.49 9.50
N PRO A 127 -2.41 -50.19 9.26
CA PRO A 127 -1.67 -50.13 7.98
C PRO A 127 -2.54 -50.43 6.74
N GLU A 128 -3.49 -51.36 6.87
CA GLU A 128 -4.41 -51.76 5.81
C GLU A 128 -5.39 -50.64 5.44
N THR A 129 -5.88 -49.89 6.43
CA THR A 129 -6.81 -48.77 6.23
C THR A 129 -6.09 -47.55 5.64
N ARG A 130 -4.81 -47.34 5.95
CA ARG A 130 -3.98 -46.28 5.34
C ARG A 130 -3.88 -46.43 3.82
N ARG A 131 -3.68 -47.66 3.32
CA ARG A 131 -3.57 -47.93 1.87
C ARG A 131 -4.85 -47.58 1.11
N ARG A 132 -6.01 -47.71 1.73
CA ARG A 132 -7.32 -47.42 1.11
C ARG A 132 -7.76 -45.96 1.27
N SER A 133 -7.26 -45.25 2.29
CA SER A 133 -7.69 -43.90 2.65
C SER A 133 -7.41 -42.84 1.56
N LEU A 134 -8.45 -42.07 1.20
CA LEU A 134 -8.37 -40.96 0.24
C LEU A 134 -7.75 -39.69 0.84
N LEU A 135 -7.58 -39.61 2.17
CA LEU A 135 -7.20 -38.38 2.88
C LEU A 135 -5.83 -37.81 2.47
N PHE A 136 -4.95 -38.63 1.90
CA PHE A 136 -3.61 -38.24 1.44
C PHE A 136 -3.29 -38.68 0.01
N LYS A 137 -4.22 -39.34 -0.70
CA LYS A 137 -4.00 -39.90 -2.04
C LYS A 137 -3.69 -38.84 -3.12
N VAL A 138 -4.02 -37.58 -2.87
CA VAL A 138 -3.79 -36.47 -3.80
C VAL A 138 -2.41 -35.82 -3.62
N HIS A 139 -1.78 -35.91 -2.45
CA HIS A 139 -0.50 -35.22 -2.19
C HIS A 139 0.75 -36.09 -2.40
N PHE A 140 0.62 -37.42 -2.45
CA PHE A 140 1.76 -38.32 -2.63
C PHE A 140 1.88 -38.95 -4.02
N LYS A 141 0.98 -38.61 -4.95
CA LYS A 141 1.05 -39.14 -6.33
C LYS A 141 2.30 -38.68 -7.09
N ASP A 142 2.91 -37.57 -6.69
CA ASP A 142 4.02 -36.95 -7.43
C ASP A 142 5.40 -37.11 -6.75
N LEU A 143 5.47 -37.71 -5.56
CA LEU A 143 6.72 -37.81 -4.77
C LEU A 143 7.22 -39.24 -4.53
N ALA A 144 6.42 -40.25 -4.83
CA ALA A 144 6.94 -41.61 -4.97
C ALA A 144 7.42 -41.77 -6.41
N PRO A 145 8.70 -42.06 -6.68
CA PRO A 145 9.06 -42.67 -7.94
C PRO A 145 8.16 -43.89 -8.09
N MET A 146 7.37 -43.95 -9.15
CA MET A 146 6.68 -45.17 -9.52
C MET A 146 7.76 -46.25 -9.67
N GLU A 147 7.95 -47.06 -8.63
CA GLU A 147 8.51 -48.38 -8.86
C GLU A 147 7.56 -49.07 -9.84
N PRO A 148 8.06 -49.52 -11.00
CA PRO A 148 7.23 -50.20 -11.96
C PRO A 148 6.67 -51.45 -11.27
N SER A 149 5.36 -51.46 -11.03
CA SER A 149 4.67 -52.62 -10.52
C SER A 149 4.74 -53.73 -11.58
N LEU A 150 5.79 -54.54 -11.46
CA LEU A 150 5.86 -55.91 -11.93
C LEU A 150 4.76 -56.71 -11.23
N SER A 151 3.61 -56.87 -11.89
CA SER A 151 2.70 -58.01 -11.66
C SER A 151 1.54 -57.96 -12.64
N THR A 152 1.85 -58.21 -13.91
CA THR A 152 0.92 -58.93 -14.78
C THR A 152 1.09 -60.42 -14.50
N ILE A 153 0.79 -60.85 -13.27
CA ILE A 153 0.62 -62.27 -12.95
C ILE A 153 -0.82 -62.57 -13.32
N LYS A 154 -1.01 -63.00 -14.57
CA LYS A 154 -2.11 -63.87 -14.93
C LYS A 154 -1.83 -65.20 -14.23
N ASP A 155 -2.47 -65.44 -13.11
CA ASP A 155 -2.79 -66.80 -12.66
C ASP A 155 -3.71 -66.76 -11.45
N THR A 156 -4.82 -67.48 -11.61
CA THR A 156 -5.67 -68.21 -10.65
C THR A 156 -7.00 -68.38 -11.42
N GLY A 157 -7.36 -69.55 -11.93
CA GLY A 157 -7.29 -70.83 -11.25
C GLY A 157 -8.54 -70.96 -10.39
N ASN A 158 -9.54 -71.65 -10.94
CA ASN A 158 -10.26 -72.80 -10.38
C ASN A 158 -10.83 -72.78 -8.94
N GLU A 159 -11.89 -73.58 -8.80
CA GLU A 159 -12.43 -74.20 -7.56
C GLU A 159 -13.37 -73.32 -6.72
N GLU A 160 -14.50 -73.77 -6.18
CA GLU A 160 -15.25 -75.05 -6.18
C GLU A 160 -16.55 -74.77 -5.38
N GLU A 161 -17.56 -75.64 -5.54
CA GLU A 161 -18.52 -76.09 -4.50
C GLU A 161 -19.50 -75.05 -3.88
N GLU A 162 -20.77 -75.32 -3.59
CA GLU A 162 -21.49 -76.51 -3.06
C GLU A 162 -23.01 -76.22 -3.29
N GLU A 163 -23.83 -77.20 -3.74
CA GLU A 163 -24.84 -77.94 -2.93
C GLU A 163 -26.01 -77.09 -2.38
N GLU A 164 -27.27 -77.52 -2.23
CA GLU A 164 -28.04 -78.75 -2.47
C GLU A 164 -29.52 -78.34 -2.29
N ASP A 165 -30.45 -79.11 -2.87
CA ASP A 165 -31.58 -79.77 -2.17
C ASP A 165 -32.86 -79.91 -3.01
N GLY A 166 -33.38 -81.14 -3.03
CA GLY A 166 -34.80 -81.31 -2.68
C GLY A 166 -35.72 -82.04 -3.65
N LEU A 167 -35.47 -83.32 -3.90
CA LEU A 167 -36.41 -84.45 -3.72
C LEU A 167 -37.87 -84.37 -4.22
N SER A 168 -38.21 -85.30 -5.14
CA SER A 168 -39.16 -86.42 -4.97
C SER A 168 -39.90 -86.70 -6.30
N ASP A 169 -40.38 -87.89 -6.66
CA ASP A 169 -40.17 -89.31 -6.35
C ASP A 169 -41.22 -90.05 -7.24
N VAL A 170 -41.10 -91.37 -7.36
CA VAL A 170 -42.16 -92.35 -7.66
C VAL A 170 -42.25 -92.92 -9.09
N SER A 171 -41.42 -93.94 -9.24
CA SER A 171 -41.76 -95.33 -9.62
C SER A 171 -42.04 -95.69 -11.08
N GLU A 172 -41.03 -96.31 -11.66
CA GLU A 172 -41.13 -97.34 -12.69
C GLU A 172 -41.02 -98.72 -12.00
N VAL A 173 -42.12 -99.47 -12.01
CA VAL A 173 -42.19 -100.91 -11.71
C VAL A 173 -43.17 -101.44 -12.74
N TRP A 174 -42.93 -102.58 -13.37
CA TRP A 174 -43.95 -103.57 -13.77
C TRP A 174 -43.15 -104.82 -14.19
N ALA A 175 -42.96 -105.72 -13.23
CA ALA A 175 -43.07 -107.15 -13.48
C ALA A 175 -44.38 -107.59 -12.80
N PRO A 176 -45.10 -108.60 -13.31
CA PRO A 176 -44.85 -109.96 -12.83
C PRO A 176 -45.04 -111.00 -13.96
N GLY A 177 -44.59 -112.26 -13.89
CA GLY A 177 -44.14 -113.06 -12.76
C GLY A 177 -44.91 -114.39 -12.74
N GLY A 178 -44.16 -115.49 -12.88
CA GLY A 178 -44.46 -116.86 -12.41
C GLY A 178 -45.55 -117.67 -13.12
N ASP A 179 -45.65 -119.00 -12.99
CA ASP A 179 -44.79 -120.09 -12.51
C ASP A 179 -45.64 -121.37 -12.62
N GLY A 180 -44.99 -122.56 -12.69
CA GLY A 180 -45.57 -123.86 -12.31
C GLY A 180 -46.11 -124.72 -13.46
N GLU A 181 -45.37 -125.68 -14.02
CA GLU A 181 -45.04 -127.04 -13.51
C GLU A 181 -46.21 -128.06 -13.42
N LYS A 182 -46.08 -129.12 -14.25
CA LYS A 182 -45.99 -130.57 -13.90
C LYS A 182 -47.02 -131.57 -14.47
N ALA A 183 -46.41 -132.71 -14.86
CA ALA A 183 -46.87 -134.10 -14.95
C ALA A 183 -47.63 -134.52 -16.23
N GLU A 184 -46.98 -135.28 -17.14
CA GLU A 184 -47.02 -136.77 -17.28
C GLU A 184 -48.24 -137.26 -18.11
N SER A 185 -48.26 -138.30 -18.93
CA SER A 185 -47.33 -139.33 -19.40
C SER A 185 -48.02 -140.12 -20.54
N ALA A 186 -47.25 -140.50 -21.57
CA ALA A 186 -47.29 -141.73 -22.39
C ALA A 186 -48.58 -142.38 -22.97
N ARG A 187 -48.52 -142.57 -24.31
CA ARG A 187 -48.65 -143.82 -25.11
C ARG A 187 -50.02 -144.53 -25.31
N SER A 188 -50.33 -144.66 -26.61
CA SER A 188 -50.49 -145.93 -27.38
C SER A 188 -51.81 -146.72 -27.33
N SER A 189 -52.48 -146.71 -28.51
CA SER A 189 -53.03 -147.88 -29.25
C SER A 189 -54.24 -148.66 -28.70
N LYS A 190 -55.08 -149.09 -29.67
CA LYS A 190 -56.08 -150.19 -29.65
C LYS A 190 -57.51 -149.76 -29.30
N ALA A 191 -58.31 -149.32 -30.27
CA ALA A 191 -59.08 -150.12 -31.24
C ALA A 191 -60.30 -150.83 -30.65
N ALA A 192 -61.47 -150.44 -31.16
CA ALA A 192 -62.67 -151.24 -31.38
C ALA A 192 -63.42 -151.78 -30.14
N LEU A 193 -64.14 -150.89 -29.46
CA LEU A 193 -65.43 -151.17 -28.81
C LEU A 193 -66.16 -149.85 -28.41
N GLU A 194 -65.81 -148.66 -28.90
CA GLU A 194 -66.27 -148.00 -30.14
C GLU A 194 -67.69 -148.37 -30.60
N VAL A 195 -68.63 -147.44 -30.39
CA VAL A 195 -69.61 -146.90 -31.37
C VAL A 195 -70.97 -146.53 -30.75
N MET A 196 -71.37 -147.04 -29.58
CA MET A 196 -72.75 -146.78 -29.07
C MET A 196 -72.90 -145.76 -27.92
N GLU A 197 -71.94 -145.62 -27.00
CA GLU A 197 -72.05 -144.66 -25.88
C GLU A 197 -71.45 -143.28 -26.19
N LEU A 198 -70.49 -143.19 -27.12
CA LEU A 198 -69.86 -141.94 -27.58
C LEU A 198 -70.80 -141.03 -28.40
N ARG A 199 -72.05 -141.43 -28.68
CA ARG A 199 -73.01 -140.59 -29.41
C ARG A 199 -73.75 -139.60 -28.49
N ASN A 200 -73.94 -139.94 -27.22
CA ASN A 200 -74.59 -139.04 -26.24
C ASN A 200 -73.60 -138.10 -25.56
N GLU A 201 -72.38 -138.57 -25.24
CA GLU A 201 -71.33 -137.70 -24.68
C GLU A 201 -70.76 -136.71 -25.71
N LYS A 202 -70.78 -137.06 -27.01
CA LYS A 202 -70.37 -136.14 -28.08
C LYS A 202 -71.34 -134.98 -28.27
N GLU A 203 -72.65 -135.19 -28.16
CA GLU A 203 -73.64 -134.10 -28.25
C GLU A 203 -73.58 -133.15 -27.03
N GLU A 204 -73.22 -133.67 -25.86
CA GLU A 204 -73.08 -132.86 -24.64
C GLU A 204 -71.75 -132.08 -24.61
N LEU A 205 -70.65 -132.68 -25.09
CA LEU A 205 -69.39 -131.98 -25.32
C LEU A 205 -69.49 -130.98 -26.47
N GLU A 206 -70.24 -131.25 -27.55
CA GLU A 206 -70.46 -130.27 -28.62
C GLU A 206 -71.30 -129.08 -28.14
N ARG A 207 -72.24 -129.27 -27.19
CA ARG A 207 -72.92 -128.15 -26.51
C ARG A 207 -71.99 -127.37 -25.58
N GLN A 208 -71.17 -128.03 -24.78
CA GLN A 208 -70.21 -127.36 -23.89
C GLN A 208 -69.13 -126.62 -24.68
N ILE A 209 -68.64 -127.19 -25.78
CA ILE A 209 -67.69 -126.54 -26.69
C ILE A 209 -68.37 -125.35 -27.37
N ALA A 210 -69.61 -125.45 -27.84
CA ALA A 210 -70.32 -124.31 -28.42
C ALA A 210 -70.59 -123.18 -27.40
N GLU A 211 -70.89 -123.53 -26.15
CA GLU A 211 -71.10 -122.55 -25.07
C GLU A 211 -69.79 -121.87 -24.64
N GLU A 212 -68.70 -122.64 -24.52
CA GLU A 212 -67.36 -122.11 -24.25
C GLU A 212 -66.84 -121.26 -25.42
N HIS A 213 -67.13 -121.65 -26.68
CA HIS A 213 -66.77 -120.85 -27.86
C HIS A 213 -67.61 -119.57 -27.96
N ALA A 214 -68.87 -119.59 -27.52
CA ALA A 214 -69.72 -118.41 -27.40
C ALA A 214 -69.25 -117.47 -26.26
N LYS A 215 -68.81 -118.03 -25.13
CA LYS A 215 -68.20 -117.25 -24.02
C LYS A 215 -66.84 -116.67 -24.43
N ALA A 216 -66.01 -117.42 -25.16
CA ALA A 216 -64.72 -116.96 -25.66
C ALA A 216 -64.88 -115.87 -26.72
N THR A 217 -65.88 -115.97 -27.61
CA THR A 217 -66.16 -114.91 -28.61
C THR A 217 -66.78 -113.67 -27.97
N ALA A 218 -67.67 -113.81 -26.99
CA ALA A 218 -68.18 -112.67 -26.22
C ALA A 218 -67.08 -111.98 -25.40
N SER A 219 -66.17 -112.75 -24.80
CA SER A 219 -64.98 -112.23 -24.09
C SER A 219 -64.01 -111.53 -25.05
N ALA A 220 -63.76 -112.09 -26.24
CA ALA A 220 -62.93 -111.47 -27.26
C ALA A 220 -63.52 -110.14 -27.76
N MET A 221 -64.83 -110.06 -28.00
CA MET A 221 -65.48 -108.80 -28.38
C MET A 221 -65.49 -107.76 -27.24
N ALA A 222 -65.59 -108.20 -25.99
CA ALA A 222 -65.47 -107.30 -24.84
C ALA A 222 -64.06 -106.72 -24.72
N VAL A 223 -63.03 -107.56 -24.89
CA VAL A 223 -61.62 -107.15 -24.91
C VAL A 223 -61.33 -106.22 -26.09
N GLU A 224 -61.92 -106.46 -27.26
CA GLU A 224 -61.74 -105.59 -28.43
C GLU A 224 -62.44 -104.23 -28.26
N LYS A 225 -63.61 -104.22 -27.61
CA LYS A 225 -64.31 -102.98 -27.23
C LYS A 225 -63.54 -102.18 -26.18
N GLU A 226 -62.92 -102.84 -25.20
CA GLU A 226 -62.05 -102.16 -24.23
C GLU A 226 -60.75 -101.67 -24.86
N LYS A 227 -60.10 -102.45 -25.72
CA LYS A 227 -58.93 -101.98 -26.50
C LYS A 227 -59.26 -100.74 -27.33
N LYS A 228 -60.44 -100.70 -27.95
CA LYS A 228 -60.88 -99.54 -28.71
C LYS A 228 -61.12 -98.32 -27.82
N LYS A 229 -61.76 -98.49 -26.65
CA LYS A 229 -61.90 -97.41 -25.66
C LYS A 229 -60.56 -96.90 -25.15
N LEU A 230 -59.64 -97.81 -24.82
CA LEU A 230 -58.31 -97.45 -24.33
C LEU A 230 -57.49 -96.71 -25.41
N SER A 231 -57.63 -97.12 -26.67
CA SER A 231 -57.01 -96.44 -27.81
C SER A 231 -57.60 -95.03 -28.02
N GLU A 232 -58.91 -94.87 -27.87
CA GLU A 232 -59.57 -93.55 -27.98
C GLU A 232 -59.20 -92.64 -26.78
N GLU A 233 -59.05 -93.19 -25.58
CA GLU A 233 -58.58 -92.47 -24.39
C GLU A 233 -57.12 -92.07 -24.50
N MET A 234 -56.24 -92.96 -24.97
CA MET A 234 -54.85 -92.61 -25.28
C MET A 234 -54.76 -91.51 -26.33
N GLN A 235 -55.56 -91.60 -27.40
CA GLN A 235 -55.54 -90.58 -28.45
C GLN A 235 -56.04 -89.21 -27.95
N LYS A 236 -57.02 -89.19 -27.04
CA LYS A 236 -57.48 -87.96 -26.36
C LYS A 236 -56.43 -87.41 -25.41
N MET A 237 -55.78 -88.26 -24.62
CA MET A 237 -54.66 -87.87 -23.74
C MET A 237 -53.49 -87.29 -24.54
N GLU A 238 -53.16 -87.89 -25.69
CA GLU A 238 -52.09 -87.40 -26.55
C GLU A 238 -52.46 -86.07 -27.23
N GLN A 239 -53.70 -85.90 -27.67
CA GLN A 239 -54.20 -84.61 -28.15
C GLN A 239 -54.19 -83.54 -27.06
N HIS A 240 -54.58 -83.90 -25.82
CA HIS A 240 -54.53 -82.98 -24.68
C HIS A 240 -53.10 -82.58 -24.36
N TYR A 241 -52.18 -83.53 -24.31
CA TYR A 241 -50.75 -83.28 -24.09
C TYR A 241 -50.13 -82.42 -25.19
N GLN A 242 -50.48 -82.67 -26.46
CA GLN A 242 -50.03 -81.84 -27.58
C GLN A 242 -50.62 -80.42 -27.51
N ALA A 243 -51.89 -80.28 -27.11
CA ALA A 243 -52.53 -78.98 -26.91
C ALA A 243 -51.90 -78.21 -25.75
N GLU A 244 -51.57 -78.88 -24.66
CA GLU A 244 -50.90 -78.31 -23.49
C GLU A 244 -49.46 -77.89 -23.81
N GLN A 245 -48.71 -78.71 -24.56
CA GLN A 245 -47.40 -78.31 -25.08
C GLN A 245 -47.48 -77.11 -26.03
N ALA A 246 -48.50 -77.05 -26.88
CA ALA A 246 -48.72 -75.91 -27.77
C ALA A 246 -49.06 -74.64 -26.97
N ALA A 247 -49.94 -74.76 -25.97
CA ALA A 247 -50.30 -73.65 -25.07
C ALA A 247 -49.07 -73.13 -24.31
N ALA A 248 -48.28 -74.02 -23.69
CA ALA A 248 -47.05 -73.67 -22.98
C ALA A 248 -46.03 -72.98 -23.89
N LYS A 249 -45.86 -73.44 -25.14
CA LYS A 249 -45.01 -72.76 -26.14
C LYS A 249 -45.53 -71.37 -26.47
N THR A 250 -46.84 -71.20 -26.67
CA THR A 250 -47.40 -69.88 -26.96
C THR A 250 -47.28 -68.91 -25.78
N GLU A 251 -47.39 -69.40 -24.54
CA GLU A 251 -47.19 -68.59 -23.34
C GLU A 251 -45.73 -68.18 -23.18
N HIS A 252 -44.80 -69.11 -23.38
CA HIS A 252 -43.37 -68.84 -23.38
C HIS A 252 -42.98 -67.80 -24.46
N ASP A 253 -43.48 -67.94 -25.68
CA ASP A 253 -43.26 -66.98 -26.76
C ASP A 253 -43.83 -65.59 -26.42
N GLN A 254 -44.99 -65.54 -25.76
CA GLN A 254 -45.57 -64.28 -25.27
C GLN A 254 -44.69 -63.64 -24.20
N GLU A 255 -44.13 -64.42 -23.28
CA GLU A 255 -43.25 -63.93 -22.24
C GLU A 255 -41.93 -63.41 -22.81
N ILE A 256 -41.32 -64.13 -23.77
CA ILE A 256 -40.14 -63.65 -24.50
C ILE A 256 -40.44 -62.31 -25.20
N ARG A 257 -41.61 -62.18 -25.84
CA ARG A 257 -42.02 -60.91 -26.46
C ARG A 257 -42.16 -59.79 -25.44
N ARG A 258 -42.79 -60.05 -24.28
CA ARG A 258 -42.92 -59.07 -23.19
C ARG A 258 -41.55 -58.64 -22.66
N MET A 259 -40.64 -59.57 -22.43
CA MET A 259 -39.27 -59.27 -22.01
C MET A 259 -38.51 -58.47 -23.07
N THR A 260 -38.66 -58.82 -24.34
CA THR A 260 -38.01 -58.10 -25.45
C THR A 260 -38.51 -56.65 -25.54
N VAL A 261 -39.81 -56.42 -25.37
CA VAL A 261 -40.39 -55.06 -25.33
C VAL A 261 -39.88 -54.28 -24.12
N ARG A 262 -39.86 -54.88 -22.92
CA ARG A 262 -39.30 -54.23 -21.72
C ARG A 262 -37.83 -53.86 -21.91
N PHE A 263 -37.02 -54.78 -22.42
CA PHE A 263 -35.60 -54.56 -22.70
C PHE A 263 -35.38 -53.43 -23.72
N ASN A 264 -36.18 -53.39 -24.79
CA ASN A 264 -36.10 -52.31 -25.77
C ASN A 264 -36.52 -50.96 -25.18
N ASN A 265 -37.58 -50.92 -24.38
CA ASN A 265 -38.01 -49.69 -23.69
C ASN A 265 -36.94 -49.19 -22.70
N GLU A 266 -36.36 -50.08 -21.88
CA GLU A 266 -35.26 -49.73 -20.96
C GLU A 266 -34.03 -49.21 -21.72
N LYS A 267 -33.72 -49.83 -22.87
CA LYS A 267 -32.64 -49.37 -23.75
C LYS A 267 -32.92 -48.00 -24.35
N GLU A 268 -34.15 -47.73 -24.78
CA GLU A 268 -34.56 -46.41 -25.28
C GLU A 268 -34.52 -45.35 -24.17
N GLU A 269 -34.96 -45.68 -22.96
CA GLU A 269 -34.84 -44.79 -21.79
C GLU A 269 -33.38 -44.48 -21.44
N GLU A 270 -32.49 -45.48 -21.47
CA GLU A 270 -31.05 -45.27 -21.24
C GLU A 270 -30.40 -44.41 -22.32
N VAL A 271 -30.78 -44.60 -23.60
CA VAL A 271 -30.32 -43.72 -24.69
C VAL A 271 -30.83 -42.29 -24.46
N ALA A 272 -32.09 -42.11 -24.09
CA ALA A 272 -32.65 -40.79 -23.80
C ALA A 272 -31.94 -40.09 -22.61
N LYS A 273 -31.62 -40.84 -21.54
CA LYS A 273 -30.85 -40.32 -20.41
C LYS A 273 -29.43 -39.92 -20.83
N ARG A 274 -28.75 -40.73 -21.66
CA ARG A 274 -27.42 -40.40 -22.19
C ARG A 274 -27.45 -39.13 -23.04
N ASP A 275 -28.44 -39.00 -23.91
CA ASP A 275 -28.63 -37.79 -24.73
C ASP A 275 -28.92 -36.55 -23.87
N GLN A 276 -29.68 -36.71 -22.77
CA GLN A 276 -29.90 -35.63 -21.82
C GLN A 276 -28.60 -35.23 -21.11
N VAL A 277 -27.84 -36.19 -20.59
CA VAL A 277 -26.55 -35.93 -19.93
C VAL A 277 -25.55 -35.28 -20.90
N GLU A 278 -25.52 -35.70 -22.16
CA GLU A 278 -24.66 -35.08 -23.18
C GLU A 278 -25.07 -33.62 -23.47
N LYS A 279 -26.36 -33.32 -23.52
CA LYS A 279 -26.85 -31.94 -23.65
C LYS A 279 -26.46 -31.08 -22.45
N GLU A 280 -26.60 -31.61 -21.23
CA GLU A 280 -26.19 -30.91 -20.00
C GLU A 280 -24.67 -30.67 -19.98
N LEU A 281 -23.87 -31.67 -20.38
CA LEU A 281 -22.42 -31.52 -20.53
C LEU A 281 -22.05 -30.46 -21.56
N GLN A 282 -22.77 -30.36 -22.68
CA GLN A 282 -22.53 -29.30 -23.67
C GLN A 282 -22.84 -27.91 -23.11
N VAL A 283 -23.89 -27.76 -22.29
CA VAL A 283 -24.19 -26.49 -21.61
C VAL A 283 -23.06 -26.12 -20.65
N VAL A 284 -22.61 -27.07 -19.81
CA VAL A 284 -21.51 -26.84 -18.87
C VAL A 284 -20.21 -26.48 -19.60
N ARG A 285 -19.89 -27.14 -20.73
CA ARG A 285 -18.72 -26.79 -21.55
C ARG A 285 -18.80 -25.36 -22.07
N ARG A 286 -19.94 -24.94 -22.62
CA ARG A 286 -20.15 -23.56 -23.08
C ARG A 286 -19.99 -22.55 -21.94
N ASP A 287 -20.54 -22.83 -20.76
CA ASP A 287 -20.40 -21.97 -19.59
C ASP A 287 -18.94 -21.84 -19.13
N VAL A 288 -18.18 -22.93 -19.16
CA VAL A 288 -16.75 -22.92 -18.85
C VAL A 288 -15.98 -22.09 -19.86
N ASP A 289 -16.27 -22.23 -21.15
CA ASP A 289 -15.62 -21.46 -22.21
C ASP A 289 -15.94 -19.96 -22.11
N VAL A 290 -17.19 -19.60 -21.79
CA VAL A 290 -17.60 -18.20 -21.54
C VAL A 290 -16.85 -17.62 -20.34
N ARG A 291 -16.81 -18.33 -19.20
CA ARG A 291 -16.08 -17.87 -18.01
C ARG A 291 -14.58 -17.76 -18.26
N LYS A 292 -14.01 -18.66 -19.06
CA LYS A 292 -12.61 -18.59 -19.48
C LYS A 292 -12.35 -17.34 -20.30
N ALA A 293 -13.21 -17.05 -21.28
CA ALA A 293 -13.10 -15.83 -22.10
C ALA A 293 -13.27 -14.55 -21.27
N GLU A 294 -14.22 -14.51 -20.33
CA GLU A 294 -14.40 -13.40 -19.39
C GLU A 294 -13.16 -13.19 -18.51
N PHE A 295 -12.56 -14.27 -18.00
CA PHE A 295 -11.34 -14.20 -17.21
C PHE A 295 -10.16 -13.70 -18.04
N GLU A 296 -9.98 -14.18 -19.27
CA GLU A 296 -8.96 -13.70 -20.20
C GLU A 296 -9.14 -12.19 -20.50
N GLN A 297 -10.38 -11.75 -20.74
CA GLN A 297 -10.69 -10.32 -20.93
C GLN A 297 -10.36 -9.48 -19.70
N GLN A 298 -10.69 -9.96 -18.49
CA GLN A 298 -10.34 -9.29 -17.24
C GLN A 298 -8.82 -9.20 -17.05
N MET A 299 -8.08 -10.26 -17.37
CA MET A 299 -6.62 -10.26 -17.31
C MET A 299 -5.99 -9.29 -18.30
N SER A 300 -6.48 -9.22 -19.54
CA SER A 300 -6.02 -8.22 -20.52
C SER A 300 -6.29 -6.78 -20.07
N LEU A 301 -7.45 -6.52 -19.46
CA LEU A 301 -7.78 -5.20 -18.93
C LEU A 301 -6.90 -4.81 -17.74
N LEU A 302 -6.55 -5.77 -16.87
CA LEU A 302 -5.59 -5.54 -15.78
C LEU A 302 -4.18 -5.25 -16.31
N GLN A 303 -3.72 -5.98 -17.33
CA GLN A 303 -2.43 -5.73 -17.98
C GLN A 303 -2.37 -4.33 -18.62
N LEU A 304 -3.45 -3.89 -19.28
CA LEU A 304 -3.54 -2.55 -19.85
C LEU A 304 -3.45 -1.48 -18.75
N ARG A 305 -4.21 -1.62 -17.66
CA ARG A 305 -4.14 -0.70 -16.51
C ARG A 305 -2.77 -0.69 -15.84
N GLU A 306 -2.10 -1.83 -15.77
CA GLU A 306 -0.74 -1.92 -15.26
C GLU A 306 0.25 -1.15 -16.16
N GLN A 307 0.13 -1.27 -17.49
CA GLN A 307 0.94 -0.51 -18.44
C GLN A 307 0.66 0.99 -18.35
N GLU A 308 -0.60 1.40 -18.26
CA GLU A 308 -0.99 2.81 -18.04
C GLU A 308 -0.38 3.35 -16.74
N ALA A 309 -0.49 2.60 -15.64
CA ALA A 309 0.10 2.99 -14.36
C ALA A 309 1.63 3.11 -14.44
N LYS A 310 2.31 2.16 -15.10
CA LYS A 310 3.77 2.23 -15.34
C LYS A 310 4.14 3.49 -16.14
N SER A 311 3.44 3.75 -17.25
CA SER A 311 3.69 4.94 -18.08
C SER A 311 3.49 6.25 -17.31
N ARG A 312 2.48 6.30 -16.42
CA ARG A 312 2.21 7.46 -15.56
C ARG A 312 3.28 7.66 -14.49
N VAL A 313 3.80 6.58 -13.92
CA VAL A 313 4.94 6.64 -12.99
C VAL A 313 6.18 7.18 -13.70
N ASP A 314 6.47 6.71 -14.91
CA ASP A 314 7.63 7.18 -15.68
C ASP A 314 7.50 8.66 -16.09
N GLU A 315 6.29 9.12 -16.40
CA GLU A 315 6.00 10.54 -16.64
C GLU A 315 6.23 11.39 -15.39
N LEU A 316 5.71 10.97 -14.24
CA LEU A 316 5.92 11.68 -12.97
C LEU A 316 7.39 11.68 -12.54
N GLN A 317 8.13 10.60 -12.79
CA GLN A 317 9.58 10.55 -12.52
C GLN A 317 10.36 11.53 -13.40
N ARG A 318 10.00 11.65 -14.69
CA ARG A 318 10.57 12.66 -15.59
C ARG A 318 10.28 14.08 -15.12
N GLU A 319 9.06 14.34 -14.68
CA GLU A 319 8.67 15.66 -14.16
C GLU A 319 9.40 16.01 -12.85
N ILE A 320 9.52 15.05 -11.92
CA ILE A 320 10.31 15.23 -10.70
C ILE A 320 11.77 15.55 -11.03
N LYS A 321 12.36 14.85 -12.01
CA LYS A 321 13.72 15.14 -12.47
C LYS A 321 13.82 16.55 -13.02
N ARG A 322 12.91 16.96 -13.91
CA ARG A 322 12.84 18.31 -14.48
C ARG A 322 12.78 19.39 -13.39
N LEU A 323 11.90 19.22 -12.40
CA LEU A 323 11.76 20.18 -11.30
C LEU A 323 13.01 20.25 -10.40
N ARG A 324 13.70 19.12 -10.20
CA ARG A 324 14.99 19.12 -9.48
C ARG A 324 16.07 19.88 -10.23
N ASP A 325 16.16 19.68 -11.54
CA ASP A 325 17.11 20.39 -12.39
C ASP A 325 16.79 21.90 -12.42
N GLU A 326 15.51 22.28 -12.45
CA GLU A 326 15.08 23.68 -12.36
C GLU A 326 15.41 24.32 -11.01
N ILE A 327 15.16 23.63 -9.89
CA ILE A 327 15.54 24.11 -8.55
C ILE A 327 17.06 24.26 -8.44
N ALA A 328 17.84 23.32 -8.98
CA ALA A 328 19.29 23.41 -8.99
C ALA A 328 19.78 24.62 -9.79
N ALA A 329 19.22 24.86 -10.98
CA ALA A 329 19.54 26.04 -11.79
C ALA A 329 19.13 27.35 -11.09
N GLN A 330 18.00 27.39 -10.38
CA GLN A 330 17.61 28.56 -9.59
C GLN A 330 18.56 28.80 -8.41
N ALA A 331 18.99 27.75 -7.72
CA ALA A 331 19.95 27.84 -6.63
C ALA A 331 21.30 28.38 -7.12
N GLU A 332 21.76 27.95 -8.29
CA GLU A 332 22.98 28.46 -8.93
C GLU A 332 22.86 29.96 -9.27
N ARG A 333 21.73 30.38 -9.87
CA ARG A 333 21.47 31.81 -10.14
C ARG A 333 21.46 32.64 -8.86
N HIS A 334 20.86 32.14 -7.77
CA HIS A 334 20.87 32.82 -6.49
C HIS A 334 22.28 32.89 -5.87
N ALA A 335 23.08 31.83 -6.01
CA ALA A 335 24.46 31.83 -5.54
C ALA A 335 25.30 32.89 -6.26
N ILE A 336 25.15 33.01 -7.59
CA ILE A 336 25.80 34.07 -8.39
C ILE A 336 25.34 35.45 -7.93
N ALA A 337 24.03 35.68 -7.80
CA ALA A 337 23.50 36.98 -7.36
C ALA A 337 23.98 37.38 -5.95
N ILE A 338 24.09 36.43 -5.02
CA ILE A 338 24.65 36.67 -3.69
C ILE A 338 26.13 37.02 -3.77
N SER A 339 26.89 36.33 -4.62
CA SER A 339 28.31 36.61 -4.84
C SER A 339 28.53 38.01 -5.43
N GLU A 340 27.73 38.41 -6.43
CA GLU A 340 27.75 39.76 -7.01
C GLU A 340 27.38 40.84 -5.98
N LEU A 341 26.34 40.61 -5.18
CA LEU A 341 25.94 41.51 -4.10
C LEU A 341 27.06 41.68 -3.06
N HIS A 342 27.73 40.58 -2.70
CA HIS A 342 28.84 40.61 -1.77
C HIS A 342 30.03 41.39 -2.35
N ALA A 343 30.37 41.17 -3.62
CA ALA A 343 31.42 41.92 -4.30
C ALA A 343 31.11 43.44 -4.35
N ALA A 344 29.86 43.80 -4.68
CA ALA A 344 29.40 45.19 -4.68
C ALA A 344 29.48 45.82 -3.27
N HIS A 345 29.10 45.07 -2.23
CA HIS A 345 29.21 45.54 -0.85
C HIS A 345 30.67 45.79 -0.42
N VAL A 346 31.57 44.87 -0.76
CA VAL A 346 33.01 45.03 -0.50
C VAL A 346 33.57 46.26 -1.22
N GLN A 347 33.20 46.49 -2.47
CA GLN A 347 33.59 47.69 -3.21
C GLN A 347 33.04 48.97 -2.58
N ALA A 348 31.78 48.97 -2.13
CA ALA A 348 31.19 50.11 -1.45
C ALA A 348 31.90 50.43 -0.12
N LEU A 349 32.30 49.41 0.65
CA LEU A 349 33.09 49.58 1.87
C LEU A 349 34.50 50.11 1.58
N ALA A 350 35.16 49.63 0.52
CA ALA A 350 36.45 50.14 0.10
C ALA A 350 36.37 51.62 -0.28
N HIS A 351 35.37 52.00 -1.09
CA HIS A 351 35.14 53.40 -1.46
C HIS A 351 34.84 54.30 -0.25
N ALA A 352 34.05 53.80 0.72
CA ALA A 352 33.80 54.54 1.96
C ALA A 352 35.09 54.72 2.79
N ALA A 353 35.96 53.71 2.84
CA ALA A 353 37.26 53.80 3.51
C ALA A 353 38.16 54.85 2.83
N ASP A 354 38.22 54.86 1.49
CA ASP A 354 38.98 55.86 0.72
C ASP A 354 38.45 57.29 0.97
N GLN A 355 37.13 57.47 1.03
CA GLN A 355 36.52 58.75 1.38
C GLN A 355 36.90 59.22 2.78
N HIS A 356 36.89 58.32 3.77
CA HIS A 356 37.31 58.65 5.13
C HIS A 356 38.80 58.99 5.23
N GLU A 357 39.66 58.29 4.49
CA GLU A 357 41.09 58.61 4.46
C GLU A 357 41.35 59.96 3.76
N ALA A 358 40.63 60.27 2.68
CA ALA A 358 40.70 61.59 2.04
C ALA A 358 40.23 62.72 2.98
N GLN A 359 39.16 62.51 3.74
CA GLN A 359 38.71 63.45 4.78
C GLN A 359 39.78 63.62 5.86
N ARG A 360 40.37 62.52 6.34
CA ARG A 360 41.44 62.54 7.34
C ARG A 360 42.66 63.33 6.85
N GLN A 361 43.08 63.13 5.61
CA GLN A 361 44.18 63.90 4.99
C GLN A 361 43.85 65.40 4.91
N THR A 362 42.60 65.74 4.58
CA THR A 362 42.14 67.14 4.57
C THR A 362 42.24 67.77 5.96
N TYR A 363 41.80 67.07 7.02
CA TYR A 363 41.93 67.55 8.39
C TYR A 363 43.38 67.69 8.84
N LEU A 364 44.25 66.74 8.49
CA LEU A 364 45.68 66.84 8.79
C LEU A 364 46.29 68.07 8.14
N LYS A 365 45.97 68.32 6.87
CA LYS A 365 46.42 69.52 6.15
C LYS A 365 45.95 70.81 6.84
N GLN A 366 44.69 70.88 7.27
CA GLN A 366 44.16 72.03 8.02
C GLN A 366 44.89 72.24 9.36
N ILE A 367 45.24 71.16 10.06
CA ILE A 367 46.02 71.24 11.31
C ILE A 367 47.42 71.77 11.03
N ASP A 368 48.07 71.32 9.96
CA ASP A 368 49.40 71.79 9.59
C ASP A 368 49.37 73.27 9.14
N GLU A 369 48.38 73.69 8.34
CA GLU A 369 48.16 75.10 7.96
C GLU A 369 47.93 75.99 9.20
N MET A 370 47.15 75.53 10.20
CA MET A 370 46.98 76.25 11.46
C MET A 370 48.27 76.35 12.27
N ARG A 371 49.10 75.29 12.28
CA ARG A 371 50.41 75.31 12.94
C ARG A 371 51.34 76.30 12.27
N GLU A 372 51.44 76.28 10.95
CA GLU A 372 52.24 77.24 10.18
C GLU A 372 51.77 78.68 10.45
N SER A 373 50.45 78.93 10.46
CA SER A 373 49.90 80.25 10.80
C SER A 373 50.26 80.69 12.23
N MET A 374 50.19 79.80 13.22
CA MET A 374 50.59 80.12 14.60
C MET A 374 52.10 80.40 14.71
N ASP A 375 52.92 79.62 14.02
CA ASP A 375 54.37 79.81 13.99
C ASP A 375 54.75 81.14 13.31
N GLU A 376 54.05 81.52 12.23
CA GLU A 376 54.18 82.84 11.61
C GLU A 376 53.77 83.97 12.55
N GLU A 377 52.64 83.84 13.25
CA GLU A 377 52.19 84.83 14.24
C GLU A 377 53.19 84.97 15.39
N HIS A 378 53.71 83.86 15.90
CA HIS A 378 54.76 83.87 16.93
C HIS A 378 56.05 84.51 16.42
N SER A 379 56.47 84.21 15.19
CA SER A 379 57.65 84.81 14.56
C SER A 379 57.48 86.32 14.39
N LYS A 380 56.32 86.77 13.87
CA LYS A 380 55.95 88.20 13.77
C LYS A 380 55.96 88.87 15.14
N GLN A 381 55.36 88.23 16.16
CA GLN A 381 55.36 88.75 17.52
C GLN A 381 56.79 88.88 18.06
N GLN A 382 57.63 87.86 17.86
CA GLN A 382 59.03 87.90 18.29
C GLN A 382 59.81 89.00 17.57
N GLU A 383 59.59 89.20 16.28
CA GLU A 383 60.19 90.28 15.49
C GLU A 383 59.73 91.66 15.99
N THR A 384 58.44 91.85 16.27
CA THR A 384 57.94 93.10 16.86
C THR A 384 58.55 93.38 18.23
N SER A 385 58.71 92.36 19.08
CA SER A 385 59.39 92.49 20.37
C SER A 385 60.87 92.86 20.18
N ARG A 386 61.58 92.22 19.24
CA ARG A 386 62.97 92.58 18.92
C ARG A 386 63.10 94.01 18.40
N ASN A 387 62.17 94.46 17.56
CA ASN A 387 62.15 95.83 17.05
C ASN A 387 61.89 96.83 18.17
N GLN A 388 60.95 96.54 19.08
CA GLN A 388 60.72 97.35 20.27
C GLN A 388 61.97 97.41 21.16
N GLU A 389 62.63 96.27 21.41
CA GLU A 389 63.90 96.22 22.17
C GLU A 389 64.99 97.05 21.49
N GLN A 390 65.11 96.98 20.16
CA GLN A 390 66.05 97.81 19.40
C GLN A 390 65.72 99.30 19.49
N GLU A 391 64.44 99.68 19.38
CA GLU A 391 64.00 101.06 19.57
C GLU A 391 64.30 101.55 20.99
N HIS A 392 64.01 100.75 22.01
CA HIS A 392 64.33 101.05 23.41
C HIS A 392 65.84 101.19 23.60
N ALA A 393 66.65 100.30 23.02
CA ALA A 393 68.10 100.38 23.07
C ALA A 393 68.64 101.63 22.34
N GLN A 394 68.05 102.01 21.21
CA GLN A 394 68.41 103.24 20.50
C GLN A 394 68.04 104.48 21.31
N ARG A 395 66.82 104.54 21.87
CA ARG A 395 66.38 105.62 22.77
C ARG A 395 67.33 105.74 23.97
N PHE A 396 67.65 104.63 24.61
CA PHE A 396 68.60 104.59 25.72
C PHE A 396 69.99 105.09 25.32
N ARG A 397 70.53 104.65 24.17
CA ARG A 397 71.81 105.18 23.65
C ARG A 397 71.75 106.68 23.39
N SER A 398 70.65 107.17 22.82
CA SER A 398 70.46 108.60 22.56
C SER A 398 70.37 109.42 23.84
N GLU A 399 69.71 108.90 24.89
CA GLU A 399 69.65 109.52 26.21
C GLU A 399 71.02 109.52 26.88
N VAL A 400 71.75 108.40 26.86
CA VAL A 400 73.13 108.33 27.37
C VAL A 400 74.04 109.32 26.65
N GLN A 401 73.90 109.45 25.33
CA GLN A 401 74.65 110.43 24.56
C GLN A 401 74.28 111.86 24.95
N GLN A 402 72.99 112.18 25.09
CA GLN A 402 72.55 113.48 25.60
C GLN A 402 73.09 113.78 27.01
N ILE A 403 73.17 112.78 27.89
CA ILE A 403 73.77 112.94 29.22
C ILE A 403 75.25 113.25 29.10
N ARG A 404 76.00 112.54 28.26
CA ARG A 404 77.42 112.82 27.98
C ARG A 404 77.63 114.20 27.38
N ASP A 405 76.77 114.61 26.46
CA ASP A 405 76.82 115.94 25.84
C ASP A 405 76.51 117.04 26.87
N ARG A 406 75.55 116.80 27.79
CA ARG A 406 75.30 117.70 28.93
C ARG A 406 76.48 117.73 29.91
N GLU A 407 77.11 116.59 30.19
CA GLU A 407 78.28 116.49 31.07
C GLU A 407 79.48 117.21 30.46
N THR A 408 79.74 117.04 29.16
CA THR A 408 80.79 117.76 28.44
C THR A 408 80.50 119.26 28.38
N GLN A 409 79.25 119.68 28.13
CA GLN A 409 78.87 121.09 28.25
C GLN A 409 79.07 121.63 29.67
N GLN A 410 78.75 120.85 30.71
CA GLN A 410 79.03 121.24 32.10
C GLN A 410 80.53 121.34 32.36
N ARG A 411 81.35 120.42 31.83
CA ARG A 411 82.81 120.49 31.92
C ARG A 411 83.36 121.71 31.20
N VAL A 412 82.86 122.03 30.01
CA VAL A 412 83.24 123.24 29.27
C VAL A 412 82.85 124.49 30.06
N ARG A 413 81.61 124.57 30.58
CA ARG A 413 81.21 125.69 31.46
C ARG A 413 82.08 125.79 32.71
N HIS A 414 82.41 124.65 33.32
CA HIS A 414 83.28 124.62 34.50
C HIS A 414 84.73 125.00 34.16
N GLU A 415 85.25 124.61 32.99
CA GLU A 415 86.54 125.05 32.48
C GLU A 415 86.55 126.54 32.12
N GLU A 416 85.46 127.07 31.55
CA GLU A 416 85.26 128.50 31.34
C GLU A 416 85.17 129.26 32.67
N GLU A 417 84.48 128.73 33.67
CA GLU A 417 84.42 129.28 35.03
C GLU A 417 85.80 129.25 35.71
N LEU A 418 86.54 128.14 35.61
CA LEU A 418 87.92 128.03 36.10
C LEU A 418 88.87 128.94 35.33
N GLY A 419 88.68 129.09 34.03
CA GLY A 419 89.41 130.03 33.18
C GLY A 419 89.15 131.47 33.60
N ASN A 420 87.88 131.82 33.85
CA ASN A 420 87.47 133.10 34.39
C ASN A 420 88.01 133.34 35.81
N LEU A 421 88.09 132.31 36.64
CA LEU A 421 88.71 132.38 37.98
C LEU A 421 90.22 132.59 37.89
N ARG A 422 90.92 131.84 37.03
CA ARG A 422 92.36 132.03 36.76
C ARG A 422 92.64 133.41 36.17
N GLN A 423 91.78 133.91 35.29
CA GLN A 423 91.89 135.26 34.74
C GLN A 423 91.69 136.31 35.83
N LYS A 424 90.70 136.13 36.71
CA LYS A 424 90.51 136.97 37.91
C LYS A 424 91.68 136.88 38.88
N GLU A 425 92.35 135.73 38.97
CA GLU A 425 93.52 135.51 39.82
C GLU A 425 94.78 136.16 39.23
N ILE A 426 94.96 136.12 37.91
CA ILE A 426 95.97 136.91 37.17
C ILE A 426 95.71 138.41 37.35
N ASP A 427 94.45 138.86 37.27
CA ASP A 427 94.09 140.26 37.49
C ASP A 427 94.28 140.69 38.96
N ARG A 428 94.06 139.78 39.92
CA ARG A 428 94.41 140.00 41.33
C ARG A 428 95.92 140.04 41.55
N GLY A 429 96.69 139.20 40.87
CA GLY A 429 98.15 139.22 40.87
C GLY A 429 98.71 140.53 40.27
N ARG A 430 98.10 141.03 39.19
CA ARG A 430 98.44 142.35 38.61
C ARG A 430 98.06 143.51 39.53
N LYS A 431 96.95 143.43 40.26
CA LYS A 431 96.60 144.40 41.31
C LYS A 431 97.51 144.32 42.54
N TRP A 432 98.02 143.13 42.88
CA TRP A 432 98.99 142.97 43.98
C TRP A 432 100.38 143.48 43.60
N GLN A 433 100.83 143.29 42.36
CA GLN A 433 102.07 143.90 41.86
C GLN A 433 101.96 145.41 41.63
N GLY A 434 100.77 145.94 41.33
CA GLY A 434 100.51 147.39 41.33
C GLY A 434 100.44 148.00 42.75
N GLY A 435 99.95 147.25 43.75
CA GLY A 435 99.86 147.72 45.14
C GLY A 435 101.19 147.77 45.88
N LEU A 436 102.20 147.02 45.44
CA LEU A 436 103.57 147.06 46.01
C LEU A 436 104.40 148.26 45.52
N SER A 437 103.92 149.03 44.53
CA SER A 437 104.61 150.23 44.03
C SER A 437 104.07 151.55 44.61
N GLU A 438 102.99 151.53 45.40
CA GLU A 438 102.40 152.73 46.03
C GLU A 438 102.65 152.84 47.55
N GLY A 439 103.33 151.86 48.17
CA GLY A 439 103.66 151.87 49.61
C GLY A 439 104.92 152.67 50.00
N GLU A 440 105.75 153.09 49.05
CA GLU A 440 107.05 153.77 49.32
C GLU A 440 106.97 155.30 49.44
N ARG A 441 105.78 155.90 49.66
CA ARG A 441 105.65 157.38 49.70
C ARG A 441 104.98 158.02 50.90
N ASN A 442 104.54 157.30 51.93
CA ASN A 442 103.96 157.92 53.12
C ASN A 442 104.39 157.23 54.42
N GLU A 443 105.66 157.42 54.78
CA GLU A 443 106.09 157.69 56.16
C GLU A 443 107.21 158.75 56.09
N ARG A 444 106.74 159.97 55.80
CA ARG A 444 107.06 161.18 56.55
C ARG A 444 105.78 161.63 57.24
#